data_AF-A0A4R2P8V7-F1
#
_entry.id   AF-A0A4R2P8V7-F1
#
_cell.length_a   1.000
_cell.length_b   1.000
_cell.length_c   1.000
_cell.angle_alpha   90.00
_cell.angle_beta   90.00
_cell.angle_gamma   90.00
#
_symmetry.space_group_name_H-M   'P 1'
#
loop_
_entity.id
_entity.type
_entity.pdbx_description
1 polymer ?
#
loop_
_entity_poly.entity_id
_entity_poly.type
_entity_poly.pdbx_seq_one_letter_code
_entity_poly.pdbx_strand_id
1 'polypeptide(L)' 'MKREEIEQRITDLKADYVRVQSDIEKLQSVGGNAKPTEKVLDNIESELKELRRKLREASS' A
#
# COMPACT_ATOMS: atom_id res chain seq x y z
N MET A 1 15.89 -9.63 3.26
CA MET A 1 15.48 -9.25 1.89
C MET A 1 16.63 -8.50 1.25
N LYS A 2 16.83 -8.70 -0.05
CA LYS A 2 17.78 -7.86 -0.82
C LYS A 2 17.14 -6.51 -1.13
N ARG A 3 17.96 -5.49 -1.38
CA ARG A 3 17.49 -4.14 -1.74
C ARG A 3 16.48 -4.17 -2.89
N GLU A 4 16.81 -4.86 -3.97
CA GLU A 4 15.96 -4.98 -5.16
C GLU A 4 14.59 -5.62 -4.85
N GLU A 5 14.56 -6.59 -3.94
CA GLU A 5 13.33 -7.25 -3.49
C GLU A 5 12.44 -6.29 -2.70
N ILE A 6 13.04 -5.40 -1.90
CA ILE A 6 12.33 -4.35 -1.16
C ILE A 6 11.78 -3.30 -2.13
N GLU A 7 12.57 -2.87 -3.10
CA GLU A 7 12.14 -1.90 -4.14
C GLU A 7 11.01 -2.46 -5.01
N GLN A 8 11.09 -3.73 -5.40
CA GLN A 8 10.03 -4.42 -6.14
C GLN A 8 8.74 -4.46 -5.30
N ARG A 9 8.83 -4.89 -4.04
CA ARG A 9 7.65 -4.98 -3.16
C ARG A 9 7.01 -3.62 -2.86
N ILE A 10 7.81 -2.56 -2.75
CA ILE A 10 7.31 -1.18 -2.67
C ILE A 10 6.55 -0.79 -3.94
N THR A 11 7.05 -1.21 -5.11
CA THR A 11 6.41 -0.92 -6.40
C THR A 11 5.07 -1.63 -6.51
N ASP A 12 5.02 -2.91 -6.14
CA ASP A 12 3.79 -3.71 -6.15
C ASP A 12 2.75 -3.13 -5.17
N LEU A 13 3.16 -2.80 -3.94
CA LEU A 13 2.27 -2.20 -2.94
C LEU A 13 1.74 -0.81 -3.36
N LYS A 14 2.51 -0.03 -4.12
CA LYS A 14 2.00 1.24 -4.68
C LYS A 14 0.92 1.00 -5.73
N ALA A 15 1.07 -0.04 -6.57
CA ALA A 15 0.04 -0.40 -7.53
C ALA A 15 -1.24 -0.86 -6.81
N ASP A 16 -1.10 -1.67 -5.75
CA ASP A 16 -2.24 -2.07 -4.91
C ASP A 16 -2.88 -0.88 -4.20
N TYR A 17 -2.09 0.05 -3.66
CA TYR A 17 -2.58 1.27 -3.04
C TYR A 17 -3.52 2.05 -3.98
N VAL A 18 -3.08 2.29 -5.23
CA VAL A 18 -3.87 3.00 -6.24
C VAL A 18 -5.16 2.26 -6.57
N ARG A 19 -5.10 0.94 -6.68
CA ARG A 19 -6.28 0.11 -6.95
C ARG A 19 -7.30 0.17 -5.80
N VAL A 20 -6.83 -0.03 -4.56
CA VAL A 20 -7.67 0.00 -3.35
C VAL A 20 -8.31 1.37 -3.18
N GLN A 21 -7.57 2.45 -3.41
CA GLN A 21 -8.11 3.81 -3.39
C GLN A 21 -9.23 3.99 -4.44
N SER A 22 -9.03 3.52 -5.67
CA SER A 22 -10.07 3.57 -6.70
C SER A 22 -11.32 2.77 -6.32
N ASP A 23 -11.15 1.62 -5.66
CA ASP A 23 -12.27 0.81 -5.18
C ASP A 23 -13.04 1.51 -4.04
N ILE A 24 -12.34 2.22 -3.14
CA ILE A 24 -12.95 3.07 -2.10
C ILE A 24 -13.80 4.16 -2.74
N GLU A 25 -13.25 4.90 -3.71
CA GLU A 25 -13.96 5.98 -4.40
C GLU A 25 -15.23 5.47 -5.10
N LYS A 26 -15.15 4.31 -5.77
CA LYS A 26 -16.32 3.66 -6.40
C LYS A 26 -17.36 3.24 -5.36
N LEU A 27 -16.95 2.62 -4.26
CA LEU A 27 -17.85 2.20 -3.18
C LEU A 27 -18.58 3.41 -2.59
N GLN A 28 -17.88 4.49 -2.31
CA GLN A 28 -18.48 5.72 -1.80
C GLN A 28 -19.44 6.36 -2.81
N SER A 29 -19.10 6.35 -4.10
CA SER A 29 -19.94 6.90 -5.18
C SER A 29 -21.31 6.20 -5.28
N VAL A 30 -21.38 4.90 -4.99
CA VAL A 30 -22.64 4.13 -4.99
C VAL A 30 -23.32 4.08 -3.60
N GLY A 31 -22.82 4.84 -2.62
CA GLY A 31 -23.33 4.82 -1.23
C GLY A 31 -23.01 3.53 -0.45
N GLY A 32 -22.04 2.76 -0.93
CA GLY A 32 -21.56 1.53 -0.30
C GLY A 32 -20.63 1.77 0.90
N ASN A 33 -20.47 0.74 1.73
CA ASN A 33 -19.60 0.80 2.89
C ASN A 33 -18.12 0.58 2.51
N ALA A 34 -17.32 1.64 2.52
CA ALA A 34 -15.89 1.58 2.21
C ALA A 34 -14.98 1.24 3.41
N LYS A 35 -15.49 1.24 4.66
CA LYS A 35 -14.69 1.02 5.87
C LYS A 35 -13.79 -0.23 5.86
N PRO A 36 -14.25 -1.40 5.37
CA PRO A 36 -13.39 -2.57 5.28
C PRO A 36 -12.21 -2.36 4.32
N THR A 37 -12.46 -1.66 3.22
CA THR A 37 -11.48 -1.36 2.17
C THR A 37 -10.50 -0.28 2.62
N GLU A 38 -10.96 0.73 3.38
CA GLU A 38 -10.09 1.72 4.04
C GLU A 38 -9.08 1.06 4.99
N LYS A 39 -9.51 0.05 5.76
CA LYS A 39 -8.59 -0.73 6.61
C LYS A 39 -7.52 -1.47 5.81
N VAL A 40 -7.83 -1.90 4.58
CA VAL A 40 -6.82 -2.48 3.68
C VAL A 40 -5.82 -1.42 3.23
N LEU A 41 -6.29 -0.21 2.94
CA LEU A 41 -5.43 0.93 2.59
C LEU A 41 -4.45 1.26 3.73
N ASP A 42 -4.93 1.33 4.98
CA ASP A 42 -4.12 1.58 6.18
C ASP A 42 -3.00 0.54 6.35
N ASN A 43 -3.30 -0.73 6.05
CA ASN A 43 -2.33 -1.81 6.11
C ASN A 43 -1.25 -1.66 5.03
N ILE A 44 -1.64 -1.28 3.81
CA ILE A 44 -0.71 -1.02 2.70
C ILE A 44 0.22 0.15 3.06
N GLU A 45 -0.30 1.23 3.63
CA GLU A 45 0.51 2.37 4.08
C GLU A 45 1.51 1.97 5.16
N SER A 46 1.07 1.15 6.13
CA SER A 46 1.92 0.64 7.19
C SER A 46 3.05 -0.24 6.64
N GLU A 47 2.74 -1.15 5.70
CA GLU A 47 3.73 -2.00 5.06
C GLU A 47 4.72 -1.18 4.21
N LEU A 48 4.24 -0.18 3.46
CA LEU A 48 5.08 0.74 2.69
C LEU A 48 6.06 1.50 3.60
N LYS A 49 5.59 1.99 4.76
CA LYS A 49 6.44 2.69 5.74
C LYS A 49 7.56 1.78 6.25
N GLU A 50 7.22 0.54 6.59
CA GLU A 50 8.17 -0.48 7.05
C GLU A 50 9.19 -0.86 5.97
N LEU A 51 8.75 -1.08 4.74
CA LEU A 51 9.65 -1.39 3.63
C LEU A 51 10.58 -0.22 3.30
N ARG A 52 10.09 1.03 3.33
CA ARG A 52 10.96 2.20 3.17
C ARG A 52 11.99 2.32 4.27
N ARG A 53 11.67 1.93 5.52
CA ARG A 53 12.64 1.86 6.61
C ARG A 53 13.72 0.82 6.30
N LYS A 54 13.31 -0.40 5.98
CA LYS A 54 14.22 -1.50 5.60
C LYS A 54 15.10 -1.16 4.39
N LEU A 55 14.55 -0.43 3.41
CA LEU A 55 15.29 0.02 2.24
C LEU A 55 16.43 0.98 2.60
N ARG A 56 16.16 1.92 3.52
CA ARG A 56 17.18 2.85 4.03
C ARG A 56 18.27 2.10 4.80
N GLU A 57 17.87 1.17 5.66
CA GLU A 57 18.81 0.32 6.43
C GLU A 57 19.69 -0.54 5.51
N ALA A 58 19.13 -1.07 4.42
CA ALA A 58 19.88 -1.86 3.44
C ALA A 58 20.74 -1.01 2.48
N SER A 59 20.57 0.31 2.48
CA SER A 59 21.33 1.25 1.64
C SER A 59 22.36 2.06 2.44
N SER A 60 22.45 1.82 3.75
CA SER A 60 23.42 2.41 4.67
C SER A 60 24.57 1.43 4.94
#